data_AF-A0A9N9JR97-F1
#
_entry.id   AF-A0A9N9JR97-F1
#
_cell.length_a   1.000
_cell.length_b   1.000
_cell.length_c   1.000
_cell.angle_alpha   90.00
_cell.angle_beta   90.00
_cell.angle_gamma   90.00
#
_symmetry.space_group_name_H-M   'P 1'
#
loop_
_entity.id
_entity.type
_entity.pdbx_description
1 polymer ?
#
loop_
_entity_poly.entity_id
_entity_poly.type
_entity_poly.pdbx_seq_one_letter_code
_entity_poly.pdbx_strand_id
1 'polypeptide(L)'
;EINPLSDYEIQYNLRKLKTDLFNSKSSHAIYLLSNLEGVKVSDLSWDDPLASRIVDANSKYVKEMPDHALESFMEPEDNMRVSAPDFIREKCDEFVLKFADDSEEILLAKLTHDESWKELDEVLNRVTTGILDVL
;
A
#
# COMPACT_ATOMS: atom_id res chain seq x y z
N GLU A 1 0.68 19.93 -11.03
CA GLU A 1 1.36 20.36 -9.79
C GLU A 1 0.64 19.72 -8.62
N ILE A 2 1.37 19.13 -7.68
CA ILE A 2 0.78 18.68 -6.40
C ILE A 2 0.76 19.93 -5.53
N ASN A 3 -0.44 20.42 -5.21
CA ASN A 3 -0.57 21.50 -4.23
C ASN A 3 -0.47 20.87 -2.84
N PRO A 4 0.53 21.25 -2.02
CA PRO A 4 0.65 20.73 -0.67
C PRO A 4 -0.57 21.16 0.17
N LEU A 5 -0.97 20.29 1.11
CA LEU A 5 -2.06 20.58 2.04
C LEU A 5 -1.72 21.83 2.85
N SER A 6 -2.68 22.76 2.92
CA SER A 6 -2.61 23.91 3.81
C SER A 6 -2.84 23.52 5.27
N ASP A 7 -2.35 24.32 6.21
CA ASP A 7 -2.61 24.13 7.65
C ASP A 7 -4.11 24.00 7.97
N TYR A 8 -4.96 24.71 7.22
CA TYR A 8 -6.41 24.61 7.35
C TYR A 8 -6.94 23.23 6.97
N GLU A 9 -6.46 22.68 5.85
CA GLU A 9 -6.82 21.33 5.39
C GLU A 9 -6.29 20.26 6.36
N ILE A 10 -5.06 20.40 6.84
CA ILE A 10 -4.47 19.50 7.84
C ILE A 10 -5.30 19.54 9.13
N GLN A 11 -5.68 20.73 9.60
CA GLN A 11 -6.52 20.89 10.78
C GLN A 11 -7.90 20.26 10.59
N TYR A 12 -8.53 20.49 9.43
CA TYR A 12 -9.81 19.89 9.10
C TYR A 12 -9.71 18.35 9.09
N ASN A 13 -8.69 17.82 8.43
CA ASN A 13 -8.41 16.39 8.33
C ASN A 13 -8.23 15.75 9.70
N LEU A 14 -7.39 16.33 10.57
CA LEU A 14 -7.20 15.83 11.93
C LEU A 14 -8.50 15.82 12.75
N ARG A 15 -9.29 16.91 12.70
CA ARG A 15 -10.58 16.98 13.41
C ARG A 15 -11.55 15.91 12.90
N LYS A 16 -11.60 15.72 11.59
CA LYS A 16 -12.46 14.73 10.96
C LYS A 16 -12.05 13.31 11.37
N LEU A 17 -10.75 12.98 11.31
CA LEU A 17 -10.22 11.70 11.77
C LEU A 17 -10.58 11.43 13.24
N LYS A 18 -10.33 12.39 14.15
CA LYS A 18 -10.68 12.25 15.57
C LYS A 18 -12.18 12.02 15.79
N THR A 19 -13.03 12.66 14.99
CA THR A 19 -14.48 12.47 15.03
C THR A 19 -14.88 11.08 14.58
N ASP A 20 -14.29 10.58 13.50
CA ASP A 20 -14.58 9.26 12.95
C ASP A 20 -14.11 8.14 13.91
N LEU A 21 -12.93 8.31 14.53
CA LEU A 21 -12.43 7.42 15.59
C LEU A 21 -13.36 7.40 16.81
N PHE A 22 -13.77 8.58 17.29
CA PHE A 22 -14.72 8.68 18.40
C PHE A 22 -16.05 7.95 18.11
N ASN A 23 -16.53 8.02 16.87
CA ASN A 23 -17.78 7.39 16.46
C ASN A 23 -17.68 5.87 16.29
N SER A 24 -16.51 5.35 15.86
CA SER A 24 -16.29 3.91 15.61
C SER A 24 -16.41 3.08 16.89
N LYS A 25 -15.86 3.57 18.02
CA LYS A 25 -15.81 2.88 19.32
C LYS A 25 -15.12 1.50 19.29
N SER A 26 -14.43 1.14 18.21
CA SER A 26 -13.57 -0.04 18.16
C SER A 26 -12.41 0.09 19.15
N SER A 27 -11.83 -1.04 19.55
CA SER A 27 -10.68 -1.06 20.46
C SER A 27 -9.53 -0.21 19.93
N HIS A 28 -9.13 -0.39 18.66
CA HIS A 28 -8.09 0.43 18.05
C HIS A 28 -8.44 1.92 18.00
N ALA A 29 -9.72 2.28 17.77
CA ALA A 29 -10.12 3.68 17.65
C ALA A 29 -10.00 4.44 18.97
N ILE A 30 -10.24 3.78 20.11
CA ILE A 30 -10.07 4.37 21.44
C ILE A 30 -8.60 4.71 21.68
N TYR A 31 -7.68 3.78 21.42
CA TYR A 31 -6.24 4.02 21.62
C TYR A 31 -5.69 5.03 20.61
N LEU A 32 -6.11 4.97 19.34
CA LEU A 32 -5.75 6.00 18.35
C LEU A 32 -6.19 7.38 18.80
N LEU A 33 -7.42 7.51 19.30
CA LEU A 33 -7.92 8.81 19.75
C LEU A 33 -7.04 9.38 20.87
N SER A 34 -6.69 8.56 21.87
CA SER A 34 -5.78 8.95 22.96
C SER A 34 -4.38 9.32 22.45
N ASN A 35 -3.79 8.50 21.58
CA ASN A 35 -2.44 8.74 21.04
C ASN A 35 -2.38 10.00 20.16
N LEU A 36 -3.51 10.40 19.57
CA LEU A 36 -3.62 11.58 18.72
C LEU A 36 -3.97 12.88 19.49
N GLU A 37 -4.27 12.84 20.79
CA GLU A 37 -4.66 14.04 21.56
C GLU A 37 -3.59 15.14 21.53
N GLY A 38 -2.31 14.75 21.64
CA GLY A 38 -1.18 15.68 21.68
C GLY A 38 -0.67 16.17 20.32
N VAL A 39 -1.19 15.63 19.20
CA VAL A 39 -0.71 15.99 17.85
C VAL A 39 -1.17 17.40 17.47
N LYS A 40 -0.20 18.27 17.18
CA LYS A 40 -0.45 19.63 16.68
C LYS A 40 -0.32 19.67 15.17
N VAL A 41 -1.10 20.56 14.54
CA VAL A 41 -1.04 20.81 13.10
C VAL A 41 0.37 21.28 12.69
N SER A 42 1.03 22.08 13.54
CA SER A 42 2.40 22.56 13.32
C SER A 42 3.45 21.46 13.25
N ASP A 43 3.12 20.27 13.76
CA ASP A 43 4.04 19.12 13.81
C ASP A 43 3.86 18.21 12.58
N LEU A 44 2.93 18.56 11.68
CA LEU A 44 2.61 17.81 10.48
C LEU A 44 2.94 18.60 9.22
N SER A 45 3.55 17.89 8.29
CA SER A 45 3.85 18.30 6.93
C SER A 45 2.83 17.70 5.97
N TRP A 46 2.76 18.21 4.73
CA TRP A 46 1.85 17.68 3.71
C TRP A 46 2.18 16.24 3.29
N ASP A 47 3.42 15.79 3.51
CA ASP A 47 3.89 14.43 3.23
C ASP A 47 3.66 13.46 4.39
N ASP A 48 3.29 13.95 5.58
CA ASP A 48 2.89 13.08 6.69
C ASP A 48 1.55 12.40 6.36
N PRO A 49 1.46 11.05 6.38
CA PRO A 49 0.21 10.34 6.09
C PRO A 49 -0.96 10.83 6.96
N LEU A 50 -0.67 11.17 8.22
CA LEU A 50 -1.67 11.65 9.18
C LEU A 50 -2.30 12.98 8.76
N ALA A 51 -1.55 13.85 8.07
CA ALA A 51 -2.07 15.10 7.51
C ALA A 51 -3.19 14.86 6.49
N SER A 52 -3.16 13.70 5.83
CA SER A 52 -4.17 13.21 4.87
C SER A 52 -5.20 12.26 5.48
N ARG A 53 -5.28 12.17 6.82
CA ARG A 53 -6.13 11.21 7.58
C ARG A 53 -5.73 9.73 7.43
N ILE A 54 -4.52 9.46 6.95
CA ILE A 54 -4.01 8.09 6.83
C ILE A 54 -3.25 7.76 8.11
N VAL A 55 -3.61 6.64 8.74
CA VAL A 55 -2.89 6.11 9.91
C VAL A 55 -2.00 4.97 9.42
N ASP A 56 -0.69 5.20 9.42
CA ASP A 56 0.30 4.18 9.09
C ASP A 56 0.46 3.18 10.23
N ALA A 57 0.37 1.88 9.93
CA ALA A 57 0.59 0.78 10.87
C ALA A 57 1.98 0.85 11.54
N ASN A 58 2.97 1.43 10.85
CA ASN A 58 4.33 1.59 11.35
C ASN A 58 4.55 2.89 12.13
N SER A 59 3.54 3.75 12.22
CA SER A 59 3.64 5.02 12.95
C SER A 59 3.77 4.80 14.45
N LYS A 60 4.35 5.79 15.14
CA LYS A 60 4.41 5.82 16.62
C LYS A 60 3.03 5.73 17.27
N TYR A 61 1.98 6.22 16.59
CA TYR A 61 0.61 6.20 17.10
C TYR A 61 0.01 4.79 17.17
N VAL A 62 0.51 3.84 16.36
CA VAL A 62 0.05 2.45 16.32
C VAL A 62 0.98 1.53 17.11
N LYS A 63 2.30 1.73 17.02
CA LYS A 63 3.31 0.89 17.70
C LYS A 63 3.22 0.90 19.22
N GLU A 64 2.65 1.94 19.81
CA GLU A 64 2.49 2.09 21.27
C GLU A 64 1.18 1.48 21.79
N MET A 65 0.36 0.86 20.93
CA MET A 65 -0.89 0.22 21.33
C MET A 65 -0.67 -1.12 22.04
N PRO A 66 -1.56 -1.50 22.97
CA PRO A 66 -1.60 -2.87 23.49
C PRO A 66 -2.08 -3.86 22.43
N ASP A 67 -1.64 -5.11 22.56
CA ASP A 67 -1.83 -6.18 21.55
C ASP A 67 -3.27 -6.30 21.03
N HIS A 68 -4.27 -6.35 21.91
CA HIS A 68 -5.68 -6.45 21.50
C HIS A 68 -6.18 -5.28 20.63
N ALA A 69 -5.63 -4.08 20.82
CA ALA A 69 -5.95 -2.92 20.01
C ALA A 69 -5.21 -2.96 18.68
N LEU A 70 -3.96 -3.43 18.69
CA LEU A 70 -3.20 -3.67 17.46
C LEU A 70 -3.85 -4.76 16.60
N GLU A 71 -4.26 -5.88 17.18
CA GLU A 71 -5.00 -6.94 16.48
C GLU A 71 -6.28 -6.39 15.82
N SER A 72 -7.06 -5.60 16.56
CA SER A 72 -8.24 -4.94 16.00
C SER A 72 -7.92 -3.92 14.90
N PHE A 73 -6.75 -3.28 14.94
CA PHE A 73 -6.30 -2.35 13.90
C PHE A 73 -5.86 -3.09 12.63
N MET A 74 -5.21 -4.25 12.79
CA MET A 74 -4.65 -5.07 11.71
C MET A 74 -5.67 -6.02 11.07
N GLU A 75 -6.81 -6.24 11.71
CA GLU A 75 -7.89 -7.10 11.22
C GLU A 75 -8.25 -6.88 9.73
N PRO A 76 -8.38 -5.63 9.22
CA PRO A 76 -8.64 -5.41 7.79
C PRO A 76 -7.49 -5.92 6.90
N GLU A 77 -6.24 -5.74 7.30
CA GLU A 77 -5.09 -6.25 6.54
C GLU A 77 -5.12 -7.78 6.52
N ASP A 78 -5.32 -8.41 7.67
CA ASP A 78 -5.37 -9.87 7.78
C ASP A 78 -6.52 -10.46 6.95
N ASN A 79 -7.66 -9.77 6.87
CA ASN A 79 -8.80 -10.16 6.04
C ASN A 79 -8.60 -9.87 4.54
N MET A 80 -7.74 -8.91 4.18
CA MET A 80 -7.38 -8.60 2.78
C MET A 80 -6.25 -9.48 2.24
N ARG A 81 -5.56 -10.23 3.10
CA ARG A 81 -4.55 -11.22 2.67
C ARG A 81 -5.22 -12.36 1.91
N VAL A 82 -5.39 -12.15 0.61
CA VAL A 82 -5.73 -13.23 -0.31
C VAL A 82 -4.49 -14.09 -0.47
N SER A 83 -4.54 -15.32 0.03
CA SER A 83 -3.53 -16.31 -0.31
C SER A 83 -3.59 -16.56 -1.81
N ALA A 84 -2.51 -16.24 -2.52
CA ALA A 84 -2.39 -16.62 -3.92
C ALA A 84 -2.59 -18.15 -4.04
N PRO A 85 -3.30 -18.64 -5.07
CA PRO A 85 -3.40 -20.06 -5.34
C PRO A 85 -2.01 -20.71 -5.38
N ASP A 86 -1.91 -21.96 -4.96
CA ASP A 86 -0.63 -22.65 -4.83
C ASP A 86 0.20 -22.61 -6.12
N PHE A 87 -0.45 -22.76 -7.28
CA PHE A 87 0.23 -22.68 -8.58
C PHE A 87 0.88 -21.31 -8.86
N ILE A 88 0.30 -20.21 -8.36
CA ILE A 88 0.89 -18.86 -8.49
C ILE A 88 2.09 -18.74 -7.56
N ARG A 89 1.97 -19.22 -6.31
CA ARG A 89 3.11 -19.26 -5.38
C ARG A 89 4.27 -20.07 -5.94
N GLU A 90 4.02 -21.27 -6.43
CA GLU A 90 5.04 -22.11 -7.06
C GLU A 90 5.73 -21.41 -8.23
N LYS A 91 4.98 -20.67 -9.06
CA LYS A 91 5.55 -19.89 -10.16
C LYS A 91 6.41 -18.73 -9.69
N CYS A 92 5.98 -18.03 -8.64
CA CYS A 92 6.77 -16.95 -8.03
C CYS A 92 8.04 -17.49 -7.37
N ASP A 93 7.96 -18.61 -6.65
CA ASP A 93 9.11 -19.24 -6.00
C ASP A 93 10.12 -19.76 -7.05
N GLU A 94 9.63 -20.39 -8.13
CA GLU A 94 10.45 -20.81 -9.27
C GLU A 94 11.16 -19.61 -9.92
N PHE A 95 10.47 -18.47 -10.06
CA PHE A 95 11.05 -17.24 -10.57
C PHE A 95 12.16 -16.73 -9.65
N VAL A 96 11.88 -16.54 -8.36
CA VAL A 96 12.84 -16.01 -7.38
C VAL A 96 14.08 -16.90 -7.29
N LEU A 97 13.92 -18.23 -7.26
CA LEU A 97 15.05 -19.16 -7.22
C LEU A 97 15.93 -19.06 -8.47
N LYS A 98 15.34 -18.92 -9.65
CA LYS A 98 16.10 -18.72 -10.90
C LYS A 98 16.79 -17.36 -10.95
N PHE A 99 16.19 -16.34 -10.35
CA PHE A 99 16.68 -14.96 -10.39
C PHE A 99 17.76 -14.69 -9.33
N ALA A 100 17.69 -15.36 -8.18
CA ALA A 100 18.64 -15.18 -7.08
C ALA A 100 20.02 -15.79 -7.36
N ASP A 101 20.13 -16.71 -8.32
CA ASP A 101 21.37 -17.38 -8.71
C ASP A 101 22.17 -16.60 -9.76
N ASP A 102 21.56 -15.56 -10.37
CA ASP A 102 22.19 -14.73 -11.40
C ASP A 102 22.81 -13.46 -10.79
N SER A 103 24.01 -13.06 -11.27
CA SER A 103 24.58 -11.75 -10.95
C SER A 103 23.81 -10.60 -11.62
N GLU A 104 23.84 -9.41 -11.03
CA GLU A 104 23.14 -8.20 -11.52
C GLU A 104 23.41 -7.86 -13.01
N GLU A 105 24.63 -8.10 -13.51
CA GLU A 105 24.99 -7.91 -14.93
C GLU A 105 24.28 -8.89 -15.87
N ILE A 106 24.09 -10.15 -15.44
CA ILE A 106 23.37 -11.19 -16.20
C ILE A 106 21.87 -10.86 -16.23
N LEU A 107 21.34 -10.33 -15.13
CA LEU A 107 19.93 -9.92 -15.03
C LEU A 107 19.63 -8.76 -15.97
N LEU A 108 20.48 -7.73 -16.00
CA LEU A 108 20.34 -6.61 -16.92
C LEU A 108 20.33 -7.08 -18.38
N ALA A 109 21.24 -8.00 -18.75
CA ALA A 109 21.29 -8.57 -20.09
C ALA A 109 20.02 -9.38 -20.45
N LYS A 110 19.46 -10.15 -19.50
CA LYS A 110 18.21 -10.92 -19.69
C LYS A 110 16.96 -10.05 -19.77
N LEU A 111 16.98 -8.85 -19.18
CA LEU A 111 15.86 -7.91 -19.16
C LEU A 111 15.91 -6.89 -20.30
N THR A 112 17.05 -6.72 -20.97
CA THR A 112 17.13 -5.91 -22.18
C THR A 112 16.33 -6.53 -23.31
N HIS A 113 15.34 -5.78 -23.79
CA HIS A 113 14.57 -6.12 -24.98
C HIS A 113 15.46 -5.93 -26.22
N ASP A 114 15.49 -6.92 -27.11
CA ASP A 114 16.31 -6.90 -28.34
C ASP A 114 15.56 -6.26 -29.53
N GLU A 115 14.56 -5.45 -29.22
CA GLU A 115 13.61 -4.84 -30.17
C GLU A 115 12.82 -5.84 -31.03
N SER A 116 12.87 -7.15 -30.70
CA SER A 116 12.11 -8.20 -31.37
C SER A 116 11.06 -8.82 -30.44
N TRP A 117 9.93 -9.24 -31.02
CA TRP A 117 8.91 -9.98 -30.30
C TRP A 117 9.12 -11.48 -30.49
N LYS A 118 8.92 -12.26 -29.42
CA LYS A 118 8.96 -13.72 -29.50
C LYS A 118 7.70 -14.27 -30.17
N GLU A 119 6.59 -13.57 -30.01
CA GLU A 119 5.30 -13.86 -30.60
C GLU A 119 5.24 -13.40 -32.05
N LEU A 120 4.50 -14.14 -32.89
CA LEU A 120 4.23 -13.77 -34.27
C LEU A 120 3.24 -12.61 -34.35
N ASP A 121 3.30 -11.83 -35.44
CA ASP A 121 2.40 -10.69 -35.68
C ASP A 121 0.91 -11.04 -35.54
N GLU A 122 0.49 -12.25 -35.96
CA GLU A 122 -0.90 -12.69 -35.80
C GLU A 122 -1.30 -12.83 -34.33
N VAL A 123 -0.40 -13.31 -33.47
CA VAL A 123 -0.65 -13.46 -32.03
C VAL A 123 -0.69 -12.07 -31.39
N LEU A 124 0.25 -11.20 -31.74
CA LEU A 124 0.30 -9.82 -31.26
C LEU A 124 -0.97 -9.05 -31.65
N ASN A 125 -1.41 -9.17 -32.90
CA ASN A 125 -2.64 -8.55 -33.38
C ASN A 125 -3.86 -9.09 -32.64
N ARG A 126 -3.97 -10.42 -32.46
CA ARG A 126 -5.08 -11.03 -31.73
C ARG A 126 -5.17 -10.56 -30.28
N VAL A 127 -4.05 -10.51 -29.57
CA VAL A 127 -4.00 -10.04 -28.17
C VAL A 127 -4.36 -8.56 -28.10
N THR A 128 -3.81 -7.74 -29.00
CA THR A 128 -4.09 -6.30 -29.06
C THR A 128 -5.58 -6.02 -29.28
N THR A 129 -6.20 -6.69 -30.25
CA THR A 129 -7.65 -6.58 -30.49
C THR A 129 -8.45 -7.02 -29.27
N GLY A 130 -8.06 -8.14 -28.63
CA GLY A 130 -8.72 -8.62 -27.42
C GLY A 130 -8.66 -7.63 -26.25
N ILE A 131 -7.59 -6.86 -26.11
CA ILE A 131 -7.48 -5.79 -25.11
C ILE A 131 -8.38 -4.61 -25.49
N LEU A 132 -8.34 -4.18 -26.76
CA LEU A 132 -9.11 -3.04 -27.25
C LEU A 132 -10.63 -3.28 -27.22
N ASP A 133 -11.08 -4.51 -27.42
CA ASP A 133 -12.50 -4.87 -27.37
C ASP A 133 -13.09 -4.84 -25.94
N VAL A 134 -12.24 -4.82 -24.91
CA VAL A 134 -12.64 -4.77 -23.50
C VAL A 134 -12.67 -3.33 -22.94
N LEU A 135 -11.99 -2.39 -23.62
CA LEU A 135 -11.90 -0.98 -23.24
C LEU A 135 -13.02 -0.15 -23.84
#